data_AF-M0BL83-F1
#
_entry.id   AF-M0BL83-F1
#
_cell.length_a   1.000
_cell.length_b   1.000
_cell.length_c   1.000
_cell.angle_alpha   90.00
_cell.angle_beta   90.00
_cell.angle_gamma   90.00
#
_symmetry.space_group_name_H-M   'P 1'
#
loop_
_entity.id
_entity.type
_entity.pdbx_description
1 polymer ?
#
loop_
_entity_poly.entity_id
_entity_poly.type
_entity_poly.pdbx_seq_one_letter_code
_entity_poly.pdbx_strand_id
1 'polypeptide(L)'
;MNRRNVLVGLGGIVASGGALLGTGAFSTVTADRTVTVETSGDASARVAFEATSDYASITNDKLEISLTDANIDGTLTATGAFNIINNHSTEITLDGPWTTQSNNIDVTLTAQNNTLAAGGTTPVDLEIDTSGAAADATLNTTITITATT
;
A
#
# COMPACT_ATOMS: atom_id res chain seq x y z
N MET A 1 -39.53 -38.74 -45.43
CA MET A 1 -38.25 -39.20 -44.86
C MET A 1 -37.82 -38.21 -43.79
N ASN A 2 -37.58 -38.70 -42.59
CA ASN A 2 -37.50 -37.93 -41.35
C ASN A 2 -36.17 -37.17 -41.22
N ARG A 3 -36.23 -36.02 -40.54
CA ARG A 3 -35.14 -35.07 -40.29
C ARG A 3 -34.12 -35.70 -39.34
N ARG A 4 -32.86 -35.86 -39.78
CA ARG A 4 -31.73 -36.23 -38.91
C ARG A 4 -31.33 -35.04 -38.03
N ASN A 5 -32.05 -34.84 -36.93
CA ASN A 5 -31.54 -34.03 -35.83
C ASN A 5 -30.55 -34.88 -35.02
N VAL A 6 -29.27 -34.54 -35.16
CA VAL A 6 -28.22 -34.94 -34.22
C VAL A 6 -28.20 -33.87 -33.13
N LEU A 7 -28.69 -34.20 -31.94
CA LEU A 7 -28.14 -33.65 -30.69
C LEU A 7 -28.57 -34.52 -29.50
N VAL A 8 -27.86 -35.64 -29.35
CA VAL A 8 -27.79 -36.38 -28.09
C VAL A 8 -26.61 -35.80 -27.32
N GLY A 9 -26.86 -35.40 -26.08
CA GLY A 9 -25.82 -35.22 -25.08
C GLY A 9 -25.80 -33.81 -24.49
N LEU A 10 -26.49 -33.63 -23.35
CA LEU A 10 -25.81 -33.33 -22.08
C LEU A 10 -26.84 -33.39 -20.92
N GLY A 11 -26.69 -34.43 -20.10
CA GLY A 11 -26.83 -34.36 -18.65
C GLY A 11 -28.15 -33.88 -18.05
N GLY A 12 -29.10 -34.80 -17.87
CA GLY A 12 -30.08 -34.65 -16.81
C GLY A 12 -29.45 -34.96 -15.45
N ILE A 13 -29.35 -33.96 -14.58
CA ILE A 13 -29.45 -34.12 -13.12
C ILE A 13 -30.26 -32.92 -12.60
N VAL A 14 -31.59 -33.02 -12.64
CA VAL A 14 -32.45 -32.22 -11.75
C VAL A 14 -32.71 -33.12 -10.54
N ALA A 15 -31.67 -33.26 -9.72
CA ALA A 15 -31.80 -33.87 -8.40
C ALA A 15 -32.36 -32.80 -7.47
N SER A 16 -33.64 -32.95 -7.15
CA SER A 16 -34.37 -32.32 -6.05
C SER A 16 -33.51 -32.22 -4.78
N GLY A 17 -32.82 -31.09 -4.61
CA GLY A 17 -31.88 -30.89 -3.52
C GLY A 17 -31.11 -29.56 -3.64
N GLY A 18 -31.83 -28.45 -3.74
CA GLY A 18 -31.33 -27.13 -3.27
C GLY A 18 -29.99 -26.63 -3.79
N ALA A 19 -29.54 -27.01 -5.00
CA ALA A 19 -28.48 -26.29 -5.69
C ALA A 19 -29.06 -24.98 -6.22
N LEU A 20 -29.36 -24.07 -5.29
CA LEU A 20 -29.66 -22.67 -5.56
C LEU A 20 -28.43 -22.16 -6.31
N LEU A 21 -28.57 -21.98 -7.61
CA LEU A 21 -27.64 -21.23 -8.44
C LEU A 21 -27.71 -19.77 -7.97
N GLY A 22 -27.13 -19.50 -6.81
CA GLY A 22 -26.82 -18.19 -6.32
C GLY A 22 -25.42 -17.88 -6.81
N THR A 23 -25.33 -17.39 -8.04
CA THR A 23 -24.25 -16.48 -8.43
C THR A 23 -24.37 -15.22 -7.56
N GLY A 24 -23.98 -15.32 -6.29
CA GLY A 24 -23.89 -14.21 -5.36
C GLY A 24 -22.49 -14.26 -4.77
N ALA A 25 -21.65 -13.25 -4.90
CA ALA A 25 -21.78 -11.92 -5.47
C ALA A 25 -20.36 -11.46 -5.81
N PHE A 26 -20.19 -10.56 -6.78
CA PHE A 26 -19.00 -9.72 -6.81
C PHE A 26 -19.09 -8.77 -5.60
N SER A 27 -18.83 -9.26 -4.40
CA SER A 27 -18.51 -8.37 -3.28
C SER A 27 -17.12 -7.83 -3.61
N THR A 28 -17.07 -6.65 -4.22
CA THR A 28 -15.87 -5.83 -4.21
C THR A 28 -15.53 -5.60 -2.74
N VAL A 29 -14.51 -6.30 -2.26
CA VAL A 29 -14.00 -6.09 -0.91
C VAL A 29 -13.21 -4.79 -0.95
N THR A 30 -13.81 -3.73 -0.42
CA THR A 30 -13.12 -2.46 -0.19
C THR A 30 -12.45 -2.55 1.18
N ALA A 31 -11.11 -2.58 1.18
CA ALA A 31 -10.31 -2.53 2.40
C ALA A 31 -9.63 -1.16 2.49
N ASP A 32 -9.89 -0.44 3.58
CA ASP A 32 -9.21 0.83 3.84
C ASP A 32 -7.78 0.55 4.33
N ARG A 33 -6.80 1.04 3.57
CA ARG A 33 -5.38 0.87 3.88
C ARG A 33 -4.69 2.22 3.89
N THR A 34 -4.31 2.65 5.08
CA THR A 34 -3.66 3.94 5.34
C THR A 34 -2.40 3.75 6.17
N VAL A 35 -1.30 4.34 5.72
CA VAL A 35 -0.05 4.44 6.47
C VAL A 35 0.19 5.90 6.79
N THR A 36 0.38 6.21 8.05
CA THR A 36 0.80 7.55 8.48
C THR A 36 2.32 7.55 8.63
N VAL A 37 3.01 8.50 8.03
CA VAL A 37 4.44 8.73 8.16
C VAL A 37 4.64 10.03 8.92
N GLU A 38 5.43 9.97 9.99
CA GLU A 38 5.74 11.10 10.85
C GLU A 38 7.24 11.13 11.20
N THR A 39 7.73 12.25 11.68
CA THR A 39 9.12 12.40 12.16
C THR A 39 9.21 12.19 13.67
N SER A 40 10.24 11.49 14.14
CA SER A 40 10.47 11.31 15.58
C SER A 40 10.96 12.60 16.24
N GLY A 41 10.25 13.06 17.28
CA GLY A 41 10.82 13.92 18.33
C GLY A 41 11.29 15.31 17.89
N ASP A 42 10.74 15.87 16.81
CA ASP A 42 11.35 17.02 16.18
C ASP A 42 10.90 18.36 16.78
N ALA A 43 11.51 18.74 17.89
CA ALA A 43 11.43 20.12 18.38
C ALA A 43 12.09 21.14 17.41
N SER A 44 12.74 20.69 16.33
CA SER A 44 13.62 21.48 15.47
C SER A 44 13.28 21.42 13.96
N ALA A 45 12.19 20.76 13.53
CA ALA A 45 11.81 20.54 12.13
C ALA A 45 13.00 20.20 11.19
N ARG A 46 13.90 19.28 11.57
CA ARG A 46 15.09 18.81 10.85
C ARG A 46 14.77 18.22 9.47
N VAL A 47 13.59 17.62 9.31
CA VAL A 47 13.17 16.99 8.06
C VAL A 47 11.79 17.47 7.67
N ALA A 48 11.61 17.74 6.38
CA ALA A 48 10.32 18.05 5.78
C ALA A 48 9.96 16.98 4.75
N PHE A 49 8.66 16.76 4.58
CA PHE A 49 8.12 15.83 3.58
C PHE A 49 7.51 16.60 2.42
N GLU A 50 7.62 16.02 1.22
CA GLU A 50 6.94 16.48 0.02
C GLU A 50 6.28 15.28 -0.64
N ALA A 51 4.95 15.26 -0.70
CA ALA A 51 4.21 14.21 -1.40
C ALA A 51 4.37 14.38 -2.92
N THR A 52 4.82 13.33 -3.60
CA THR A 52 5.06 13.34 -5.05
C THR A 52 4.19 12.35 -5.81
N SER A 53 3.62 11.35 -5.13
CA SER A 53 2.73 10.34 -5.73
C SER A 53 1.26 10.60 -5.39
N ASP A 54 0.37 10.05 -6.22
CA ASP A 54 -1.09 10.13 -6.03
C ASP A 54 -1.58 9.43 -4.75
N TYR A 55 -0.75 8.53 -4.19
CA TYR A 55 -1.04 7.80 -2.95
C TYR A 55 -0.60 8.57 -1.72
N ALA A 56 0.24 9.61 -1.87
CA ALA A 56 0.82 10.37 -0.78
C ALA A 56 0.13 11.73 -0.66
N SER A 57 -0.21 12.13 0.56
CA SER A 57 -0.75 13.45 0.87
C SER A 57 -0.20 13.95 2.20
N ILE A 58 -0.15 15.26 2.40
CA ILE A 58 0.29 15.84 3.67
C ILE A 58 -0.91 16.42 4.39
N THR A 59 -1.18 15.90 5.59
CA THR A 59 -2.29 16.32 6.45
C THR A 59 -1.76 16.55 7.86
N ASN A 60 -1.92 17.77 8.39
CA ASN A 60 -1.45 18.16 9.73
C ASN A 60 0.05 17.87 9.97
N ASP A 61 0.91 18.23 9.02
CA ASP A 61 2.37 17.99 9.05
C ASP A 61 2.78 16.50 9.08
N LYS A 62 1.83 15.59 8.85
CA LYS A 62 2.07 14.16 8.66
C LYS A 62 1.87 13.80 7.20
N LEU A 63 2.72 12.90 6.70
CA LEU A 63 2.54 12.34 5.38
C LEU A 63 1.63 11.12 5.50
N GLU A 64 0.46 11.17 4.89
CA GLU A 64 -0.48 10.06 4.82
C GLU A 64 -0.36 9.38 3.46
N ILE A 65 -0.14 8.07 3.48
CA ILE A 65 -0.14 7.21 2.30
C ILE A 65 -1.43 6.41 2.31
N SER A 66 -2.35 6.71 1.40
CA SER A 66 -3.65 6.05 1.28
C SER A 66 -3.70 5.18 0.03
N LEU A 67 -4.16 3.94 0.20
CA LEU A 67 -4.15 2.91 -0.82
C LEU A 67 -5.56 2.36 -0.96
N THR A 68 -6.36 3.10 -1.71
CA THR A 68 -7.59 2.55 -2.25
C THR A 68 -7.19 1.61 -3.39
N ASP A 69 -7.56 0.33 -3.28
CA ASP A 69 -7.34 -0.71 -4.30
C ASP A 69 -5.94 -1.36 -4.39
N ALA A 70 -5.16 -1.43 -3.30
CA ALA A 70 -3.98 -2.31 -3.30
C ALA A 70 -4.40 -3.76 -3.64
N ASN A 71 -3.77 -4.33 -4.67
CA ASN A 71 -4.08 -5.64 -5.25
C ASN A 71 -4.25 -6.67 -4.13
N ILE A 72 -5.31 -7.49 -4.16
CA ILE A 72 -5.71 -8.35 -3.02
C ILE A 72 -4.69 -9.45 -2.72
N ASP A 73 -3.77 -9.72 -3.65
CA ASP A 73 -2.69 -10.67 -3.49
C ASP A 73 -1.50 -10.26 -4.37
N GLY A 74 -0.65 -9.36 -3.85
CA GLY A 74 0.58 -9.00 -4.54
C GLY A 74 1.34 -7.83 -3.92
N THR A 75 2.41 -7.46 -4.61
CA THR A 75 3.28 -6.35 -4.23
C THR A 75 2.99 -5.12 -5.06
N LEU A 76 2.77 -3.98 -4.41
CA LEU A 76 2.71 -2.66 -5.03
C LEU A 76 4.03 -1.93 -4.75
N THR A 77 4.65 -1.38 -5.78
CA THR A 77 5.87 -0.59 -5.65
C THR A 77 5.67 0.78 -6.30
N ALA A 78 5.96 1.85 -5.55
CA ALA A 78 5.94 3.23 -6.02
C ALA A 78 7.31 3.86 -5.78
N THR A 79 8.10 3.98 -6.84
CA THR A 79 9.41 4.65 -6.81
C THR A 79 9.22 6.15 -6.64
N GLY A 80 9.94 6.77 -5.70
CA GLY A 80 9.80 8.19 -5.38
C GLY A 80 8.38 8.56 -4.99
N ALA A 81 7.77 7.80 -4.08
CA ALA A 81 6.42 8.02 -3.57
C ALA A 81 6.27 9.37 -2.84
N PHE A 82 7.34 9.82 -2.18
CA PHE A 82 7.49 11.15 -1.58
C PHE A 82 8.98 11.51 -1.49
N ASN A 83 9.28 12.78 -1.26
CA ASN A 83 10.63 13.24 -0.96
C ASN A 83 10.79 13.57 0.52
N ILE A 84 12.00 13.30 1.02
CA ILE A 84 12.50 13.83 2.29
C ILE A 84 13.46 14.97 1.99
N ILE A 85 13.28 16.09 2.69
CA ILE A 85 14.08 17.30 2.54
C ILE A 85 14.80 17.55 3.87
N ASN A 86 16.12 17.72 3.81
CA ASN A 86 16.90 18.14 4.96
C ASN A 86 16.70 19.64 5.20
N ASN A 87 15.94 19.97 6.25
CA ASN A 87 15.68 21.35 6.67
C ASN A 87 16.63 21.80 7.81
N HIS A 88 17.62 20.98 8.16
CA HIS A 88 18.69 21.33 9.07
C HIS A 88 19.83 22.09 8.34
N SER A 89 20.62 22.85 9.10
CA SER A 89 21.74 23.66 8.57
C SER A 89 23.02 22.87 8.30
N THR A 90 23.03 21.58 8.64
CA THR A 90 24.15 20.66 8.43
C THR A 90 23.68 19.41 7.70
N GLU A 91 24.63 18.57 7.31
CA GLU A 91 24.31 17.22 6.86
C GLU A 91 23.49 16.45 7.91
N ILE A 92 22.57 15.63 7.43
CA ILE A 92 21.83 14.65 8.22
C ILE A 92 21.98 13.26 7.63
N THR A 93 21.85 12.24 8.49
CA THR A 93 21.72 10.84 8.11
C THR A 93 20.36 10.30 8.52
N LEU A 94 19.64 9.69 7.59
CA LEU A 94 18.36 9.01 7.79
C LEU A 94 18.60 7.58 8.29
N ASP A 95 17.75 7.08 9.20
CA ASP A 95 17.87 5.75 9.81
C ASP A 95 17.15 4.61 9.06
N GLY A 96 16.69 4.88 7.83
CA GLY A 96 15.97 3.90 7.00
C GLY A 96 16.83 2.72 6.51
N PRO A 97 16.22 1.71 5.88
CA PRO A 97 14.81 1.66 5.48
C PRO A 97 13.87 1.48 6.67
N TRP A 98 12.64 1.98 6.54
CA TRP A 98 11.61 1.89 7.58
C TRP A 98 10.56 0.87 7.18
N THR A 99 10.25 -0.05 8.09
CA THR A 99 9.27 -1.11 7.84
C THR A 99 8.19 -1.15 8.92
N THR A 100 6.99 -1.55 8.53
CA THR A 100 5.88 -1.83 9.44
C THR A 100 5.00 -2.93 8.87
N GLN A 101 4.32 -3.68 9.73
CA GLN A 101 3.43 -4.75 9.33
C GLN A 101 2.14 -4.68 10.15
N SER A 102 1.00 -4.85 9.48
CA SER A 102 -0.29 -5.08 10.15
C SER A 102 -1.21 -5.91 9.27
N ASN A 103 -1.95 -6.85 9.87
CA ASN A 103 -2.87 -7.76 9.17
C ASN A 103 -2.23 -8.46 7.95
N ASN A 104 -0.96 -8.86 8.08
CA ASN A 104 -0.13 -9.46 7.03
C ASN A 104 0.06 -8.57 5.78
N ILE A 105 -0.05 -7.25 5.95
CA ILE A 105 0.36 -6.26 4.97
C ILE A 105 1.69 -5.70 5.44
N ASP A 106 2.74 -5.93 4.69
CA ASP A 106 4.06 -5.36 4.91
C ASP A 106 4.19 -4.05 4.15
N VAL A 107 4.76 -3.04 4.80
CA VAL A 107 5.11 -1.77 4.17
C VAL A 107 6.56 -1.46 4.43
N THR A 108 7.28 -1.13 3.36
CA THR A 108 8.68 -0.77 3.38
C THR A 108 8.87 0.58 2.70
N LEU A 109 9.55 1.50 3.38
CA LEU A 109 9.96 2.80 2.87
C LEU A 109 11.49 2.83 2.75
N THR A 110 12.00 3.13 1.56
CA THR A 110 13.45 3.14 1.29
C THR A 110 13.85 4.47 0.67
N ALA A 111 14.63 5.27 1.40
CA ALA A 111 15.24 6.47 0.82
C ALA A 111 16.35 6.07 -0.18
N GLN A 112 16.41 6.72 -1.34
CA GLN A 112 17.44 6.44 -2.34
C GLN A 112 18.83 6.91 -1.87
N ASN A 113 18.89 7.95 -1.02
CA ASN A 113 20.09 8.40 -0.34
C ASN A 113 19.79 8.61 1.14
N ASN A 114 20.59 7.99 2.01
CA ASN A 114 20.41 8.12 3.46
C ASN A 114 21.23 9.27 4.05
N THR A 115 22.06 9.95 3.28
CA THR A 115 22.85 11.10 3.72
C THR A 115 22.50 12.31 2.88
N LEU A 116 22.09 13.39 3.52
CA LEU A 116 21.64 14.62 2.85
C LEU A 116 22.40 15.82 3.40
N ALA A 117 23.11 16.53 2.53
CA ALA A 117 23.65 17.84 2.86
C ALA A 117 22.53 18.83 3.26
N ALA A 118 22.89 19.96 3.87
CA ALA A 118 21.92 21.00 4.23
C ALA A 118 21.08 21.44 3.02
N GLY A 119 19.75 21.40 3.12
CA GLY A 119 18.83 21.68 2.02
C GLY A 119 18.75 20.58 0.95
N GLY A 120 19.47 19.46 1.12
CA GLY A 120 19.43 18.32 0.21
C GLY A 120 18.08 17.60 0.24
N THR A 121 17.76 16.91 -0.85
CA THR A 121 16.54 16.11 -0.97
C THR A 121 16.86 14.69 -1.38
N THR A 122 16.02 13.73 -0.97
CA THR A 122 16.05 12.37 -1.49
C THR A 122 14.62 11.90 -1.75
N PRO A 123 14.37 11.25 -2.89
CA PRO A 123 13.15 10.48 -3.06
C PRO A 123 13.16 9.24 -2.14
N VAL A 124 11.96 8.82 -1.76
CA VAL A 124 11.68 7.61 -0.97
C VAL A 124 10.78 6.70 -1.77
N ASP A 125 11.23 5.47 -1.93
CA ASP A 125 10.47 4.40 -2.58
C ASP A 125 9.56 3.74 -1.55
N LEU A 126 8.35 3.41 -1.98
CA LEU A 126 7.34 2.71 -1.20
C LEU A 126 7.15 1.31 -1.81
N GLU A 127 7.25 0.29 -0.98
CA GLU A 127 6.86 -1.07 -1.29
C GLU A 127 5.81 -1.55 -0.30
N ILE A 128 4.79 -2.21 -0.81
CA ILE A 128 3.69 -2.77 -0.03
C ILE A 128 3.44 -4.18 -0.50
N ASP A 129 3.59 -5.14 0.40
CA ASP A 129 3.29 -6.54 0.13
C ASP A 129 2.00 -6.94 0.84
N THR A 130 1.03 -7.42 0.05
CA THR A 130 -0.26 -7.91 0.52
C THR A 130 -0.42 -9.41 0.27
N SER A 131 0.60 -10.12 -0.22
CA SER A 131 0.51 -11.53 -0.65
C SER A 131 0.12 -12.53 0.44
N GLY A 132 0.16 -12.11 1.71
CA GLY A 132 -0.30 -12.88 2.86
C GLY A 132 -1.56 -12.33 3.53
N ALA A 133 -2.14 -11.25 3.01
CA ALA A 133 -3.24 -10.51 3.60
C ALA A 133 -4.61 -11.08 3.19
N ALA A 134 -5.59 -11.00 4.09
CA ALA A 134 -6.98 -11.26 3.73
C ALA A 134 -7.49 -10.15 2.79
N ALA A 135 -8.48 -10.46 1.95
CA ALA A 135 -9.04 -9.48 1.01
C ALA A 135 -9.61 -8.23 1.72
N ASP A 136 -10.11 -8.40 2.94
CA ASP A 136 -10.65 -7.35 3.82
C ASP A 136 -9.64 -6.83 4.85
N ALA A 137 -8.36 -7.20 4.74
CA ALA A 137 -7.32 -6.74 5.64
C ALA A 137 -7.14 -5.23 5.51
N THR A 138 -7.38 -4.53 6.61
CA THR A 138 -7.12 -3.09 6.74
C THR A 138 -5.70 -2.84 7.19
N LEU A 139 -5.19 -1.66 6.85
CA LEU A 139 -3.88 -1.19 7.32
C LEU A 139 -4.08 0.17 7.99
N ASN A 140 -3.64 0.28 9.23
CA ASN A 140 -3.58 1.54 9.96
C ASN A 140 -2.36 1.49 10.86
N THR A 141 -1.24 1.96 10.31
CA THR A 141 0.06 1.95 10.99
C THR A 141 0.73 3.30 10.87
N THR A 142 1.63 3.55 11.81
CA THR A 142 2.48 4.73 11.80
C THR A 142 3.92 4.31 11.59
N ILE A 143 4.62 4.95 10.66
CA ILE A 143 6.06 4.87 10.48
C ILE A 143 6.68 6.16 11.01
N THR A 144 7.69 6.01 11.86
CA THR A 144 8.44 7.14 12.39
C THR A 144 9.81 7.21 11.72
N ILE A 145 10.10 8.33 11.06
CA ILE A 145 11.38 8.64 10.43
C ILE A 145 12.28 9.36 11.43
N THR A 146 13.54 8.92 11.56
CA THR A 146 14.53 9.61 12.40
C THR A 146 15.70 10.11 11.54
N ALA A 147 16.23 11.27 11.91
CA ALA A 147 17.43 11.84 11.30
C ALA A 147 18.46 12.19 12.38
N THR A 148 19.72 11.82 12.15
CA THR A 148 20.87 12.20 12.99
C THR A 148 21.77 13.17 12.23
N THR A 149 22.62 13.94 12.94
CA THR A 149 23.61 14.87 12.36
C THR A 149 24.98 14.24 12.48
#